data_AF-A0A4Q1AQU6-F1
#
_entry.id   AF-A0A4Q1AQU6-F1
#
_cell.length_a   1.000
_cell.length_b   1.000
_cell.length_c   1.000
_cell.angle_alpha   90.00
_cell.angle_beta   90.00
_cell.angle_gamma   90.00
#
_symmetry.space_group_name_H-M   'P 1'
#
loop_
_entity.id
_entity.type
_entity.pdbx_description
1 polymer ?
#
loop_
_entity_poly.entity_id
_entity_poly.type
_entity_poly.pdbx_seq_one_letter_code
_entity_poly.pdbx_strand_id
1 'polypeptide(L)'
;MKIVTFCDINDGIIDSKHTIEHFQSGSTGDAQIAILDINSIFDFEENKHEACAEKFATIAILEDESDYDAFKNFGIDSWIKVDDLGDINELINIIEKRFLS
;
A
#
# COMPACT_ATOMS: atom_id res chain seq x y z
N MET A 1 -13.13 -2.16 -1.04
CA MET A 1 -12.04 -1.48 -1.76
C MET A 1 -11.02 -2.52 -2.18
N LYS A 2 -10.41 -2.37 -3.36
CA LYS A 2 -9.29 -3.21 -3.80
C LYS A 2 -7.98 -2.62 -3.32
N ILE A 3 -7.17 -3.46 -2.69
CA ILE A 3 -5.84 -3.18 -2.19
C ILE A 3 -4.87 -4.08 -2.94
N VAL A 4 -3.82 -3.52 -3.50
CA VAL A 4 -2.70 -4.29 -4.05
C VAL A 4 -1.52 -4.17 -3.10
N THR A 5 -0.86 -5.29 -2.81
CA THR A 5 0.40 -5.31 -2.06
C THR A 5 1.54 -5.74 -2.96
N PHE A 6 2.66 -5.02 -2.85
CA PHE A 6 3.92 -5.33 -3.52
C PHE A 6 4.91 -6.02 -2.57
N CYS A 7 4.61 -6.04 -1.27
CA CYS A 7 5.40 -6.70 -0.24
C CYS A 7 4.61 -7.87 0.39
N ASP A 8 5.35 -8.75 1.08
CA ASP A 8 4.77 -9.91 1.75
C ASP A 8 4.12 -9.47 3.06
N ILE A 9 2.78 -9.34 3.06
CA ILE A 9 1.98 -9.01 4.23
C ILE A 9 0.94 -10.11 4.45
N ASN A 10 0.64 -10.39 5.71
CA ASN A 10 -0.40 -11.34 6.06
C ASN A 10 -1.79 -10.70 5.83
N ASP A 11 -2.54 -11.19 4.85
CA ASP A 11 -3.91 -10.74 4.55
C ASP A 11 -4.82 -10.65 5.78
N GLY A 12 -4.61 -11.50 6.78
CA GLY A 12 -5.40 -11.53 8.02
C GLY A 12 -5.28 -10.26 8.88
N ILE A 13 -4.32 -9.38 8.62
CA ILE A 13 -4.21 -8.08 9.30
C ILE A 13 -5.15 -7.04 8.69
N ILE A 14 -5.65 -7.24 7.48
CA ILE A 14 -6.53 -6.31 6.77
C ILE A 14 -7.98 -6.81 6.91
N ASP A 15 -8.91 -5.88 7.16
CA ASP A 15 -10.33 -6.20 7.28
C ASP A 15 -10.85 -6.95 6.04
N SER A 16 -11.54 -8.07 6.26
CA SER A 16 -12.13 -8.93 5.21
C SER A 16 -13.14 -8.26 4.27
N LYS A 17 -13.54 -7.00 4.55
CA LYS A 17 -14.36 -6.18 3.64
C LYS A 17 -13.57 -5.70 2.41
N HIS A 18 -12.24 -5.78 2.45
CA HIS A 18 -11.35 -5.40 1.37
C HIS A 18 -10.98 -6.61 0.51
N THR A 19 -10.77 -6.36 -0.79
CA THR A 19 -10.17 -7.35 -1.69
C THR A 19 -8.68 -7.08 -1.72
N ILE A 20 -7.87 -8.08 -1.40
CA ILE A 20 -6.41 -7.97 -1.35
C ILE A 20 -5.85 -8.76 -2.53
N GLU A 21 -4.97 -8.13 -3.30
CA GLU A 21 -4.23 -8.76 -4.38
C GLU A 21 -2.74 -8.62 -4.12
N HIS A 22 -1.97 -9.68 -4.36
CA HIS A 22 -0.52 -9.64 -4.29
C HIS A 22 0.00 -9.47 -5.71
N PHE A 23 0.70 -8.37 -6.00
CA PHE A 23 1.13 -8.04 -7.36
C PHE A 23 1.92 -9.20 -8.00
N GLN A 24 2.83 -9.81 -7.24
CA GLN A 24 3.66 -10.95 -7.67
C GLN A 24 2.87 -12.24 -7.92
N SER A 25 1.67 -12.38 -7.38
CA SER A 25 0.76 -13.52 -7.61
C SER A 25 -0.21 -13.28 -8.78
N GLY A 26 -0.12 -12.11 -9.41
CA GLY A 26 -1.05 -11.62 -10.42
C GLY A 26 -1.98 -10.56 -9.83
N SER A 27 -1.96 -9.36 -10.43
CA SER A 27 -2.93 -8.31 -10.16
C SER A 27 -3.89 -8.16 -11.33
N THR A 28 -5.13 -7.80 -11.03
CA THR A 28 -6.16 -7.49 -12.03
C THR A 28 -6.28 -5.99 -12.29
N GLY A 29 -5.40 -5.17 -11.70
CA GLY A 29 -5.41 -3.71 -11.83
C GLY A 29 -6.51 -3.02 -11.02
N ASP A 30 -6.69 -1.72 -11.25
CA ASP A 30 -7.71 -0.88 -10.58
C ASP A 30 -7.63 -0.87 -9.04
N ALA A 31 -6.46 -1.15 -8.47
CA ALA A 31 -6.28 -1.03 -7.02
C ALA A 31 -6.39 0.42 -6.57
N GLN A 32 -7.09 0.64 -5.45
CA GLN A 32 -7.36 1.97 -4.90
C GLN A 32 -6.38 2.30 -3.79
N ILE A 33 -5.76 1.29 -3.18
CA ILE A 33 -4.63 1.42 -2.27
C ILE A 33 -3.52 0.48 -2.73
N ALA A 34 -2.29 0.99 -2.79
CA ALA A 34 -1.09 0.20 -2.94
C ALA A 34 -0.32 0.17 -1.62
N ILE A 35 0.07 -1.02 -1.16
CA ILE A 35 0.92 -1.24 0.00
C ILE A 35 2.28 -1.72 -0.50
N LEU A 36 3.35 -1.10 -0.01
CA LEU A 36 4.71 -1.43 -0.39
C LEU A 36 5.67 -1.23 0.79
N ASP A 37 6.86 -1.81 0.67
CA ASP A 37 7.98 -1.63 1.57
C ASP A 37 9.20 -1.10 0.80
N ILE A 38 10.33 -0.94 1.48
CA ILE A 38 11.55 -0.42 0.86
C ILE A 38 12.09 -1.35 -0.22
N ASN A 39 11.85 -2.67 -0.07
CA ASN A 39 12.35 -3.68 -0.99
C ASN A 39 11.55 -3.71 -2.30
N SER A 40 10.28 -3.32 -2.25
CA SER A 40 9.34 -3.35 -3.36
C SER A 40 9.06 -1.98 -3.99
N ILE A 41 9.71 -0.92 -3.51
CA ILE A 41 9.50 0.45 -3.98
C ILE A 41 9.79 0.64 -5.48
N PHE A 42 10.81 -0.04 -6.01
CA PHE A 42 11.14 0.03 -7.43
C PHE A 42 10.14 -0.76 -8.27
N ASP A 43 9.74 -1.95 -7.82
CA ASP A 43 8.69 -2.74 -8.46
C ASP A 43 7.37 -1.95 -8.53
N PHE A 44 7.02 -1.24 -7.45
CA PHE A 44 5.87 -0.34 -7.43
C PHE A 44 6.02 0.77 -8.48
N GLU A 45 7.15 1.47 -8.52
CA GLU A 45 7.35 2.59 -9.44
C GLU A 45 7.20 2.18 -10.91
N GLU A 46 7.70 1.00 -11.26
CA GLU A 46 7.62 0.46 -12.62
C GLU A 46 6.20 0.00 -12.99
N ASN A 47 5.41 -0.46 -12.02
CA ASN A 47 4.14 -1.16 -12.29
C ASN A 47 2.89 -0.44 -11.75
N LYS A 48 3.01 0.68 -11.04
CA LYS A 48 1.88 1.40 -10.43
C LYS A 48 0.76 1.74 -11.39
N HIS A 49 1.08 2.01 -12.66
CA HIS A 49 0.09 2.33 -13.70
C HIS A 49 -0.73 1.13 -14.16
N GLU A 50 -0.22 -0.08 -14.02
CA GLU A 50 -0.95 -1.32 -14.32
C GLU A 50 -1.71 -1.83 -13.09
N ALA A 51 -1.07 -1.76 -11.92
CA ALA A 51 -1.63 -2.29 -10.68
C ALA A 51 -2.74 -1.40 -10.09
N CYS A 52 -2.65 -0.08 -10.26
CA CYS A 52 -3.51 0.88 -9.57
C CYS A 52 -4.50 1.57 -10.51
N ALA A 53 -5.62 2.04 -9.96
CA ALA A 53 -6.58 2.89 -10.65
C ALA A 53 -5.98 4.27 -10.98
N GLU A 54 -6.67 5.08 -11.81
CA GLU A 54 -6.23 6.46 -12.11
C GLU A 54 -6.06 7.34 -10.85
N LYS A 55 -6.87 7.07 -9.82
CA LYS A 55 -6.76 7.69 -8.49
C LYS A 55 -6.61 6.58 -7.46
N PHE A 56 -5.46 6.55 -6.82
CA PHE A 56 -5.13 5.60 -5.77
C PHE A 56 -4.34 6.30 -4.68
N ALA A 57 -4.26 5.65 -3.52
CA ALA A 57 -3.41 6.05 -2.42
C ALA A 57 -2.32 5.01 -2.17
N THR A 58 -1.24 5.42 -1.53
CA THR A 58 -0.09 4.57 -1.24
C THR A 58 0.20 4.51 0.26
N ILE A 59 0.56 3.33 0.75
CA ILE A 59 0.99 3.09 2.13
C ILE A 59 2.36 2.43 2.09
N ALA A 60 3.37 3.10 2.63
CA ALA A 60 4.68 2.50 2.86
C ALA A 60 4.77 1.83 4.24
N ILE A 61 5.27 0.61 4.28
CA ILE A 61 5.68 -0.06 5.52
C ILE A 61 7.15 0.26 5.75
N LEU A 62 7.45 0.91 6.87
CA LEU A 62 8.80 1.27 7.27
C LEU A 62 9.34 0.24 8.26
N GLU A 63 10.51 -0.32 7.98
CA GLU A 63 11.27 -1.11 8.95
C GLU A 63 12.12 -0.18 9.83
N ASP A 64 12.70 0.87 9.23
CA ASP A 64 13.46 1.91 9.92
C ASP A 64 12.97 3.32 9.51
N GLU A 65 13.08 4.31 10.41
CA GLU A 65 12.74 5.70 10.09
C GLU A 65 13.61 6.30 8.98
N SER A 66 14.83 5.76 8.79
CA SER A 66 15.72 6.15 7.71
C SER A 66 15.21 5.74 6.31
N ASP A 67 14.35 4.73 6.21
CA ASP A 67 13.72 4.33 4.94
C ASP A 67 12.80 5.44 4.39
N TYR A 68 12.28 6.29 5.27
CA TYR A 68 11.40 7.40 4.90
C TYR A 68 12.02 8.32 3.84
N ASP A 69 13.34 8.56 3.90
CA ASP A 69 14.03 9.38 2.92
C ASP A 69 14.00 8.79 1.51
N ALA A 70 14.01 7.46 1.39
CA ALA A 70 13.88 6.79 0.10
C ALA A 70 12.49 7.04 -0.50
N PHE A 71 11.43 6.91 0.30
CA PHE A 71 10.03 7.05 -0.12
C PHE A 71 9.63 8.46 -0.58
N LYS A 72 10.34 9.51 -0.13
CA LYS A 72 10.04 10.91 -0.51
C LYS A 72 10.00 11.14 -2.01
N ASN A 73 10.77 10.39 -2.79
CA ASN A 73 10.85 10.55 -4.24
C ASN A 73 9.81 9.73 -5.01
N PHE A 74 9.05 8.86 -4.34
CA PHE A 74 8.12 7.91 -4.97
C PHE A 74 6.64 8.28 -4.78
N GLY A 75 6.38 9.42 -4.13
CA GLY A 75 5.03 9.96 -4.00
C GLY A 75 4.14 9.18 -3.02
N ILE A 76 4.71 8.76 -1.89
CA ILE A 76 3.96 8.04 -0.85
C ILE A 76 3.01 8.95 -0.09
N ASP A 77 1.74 8.56 0.02
CA ASP A 77 0.67 9.32 0.69
C ASP A 77 0.68 9.12 2.21
N SER A 78 1.04 7.93 2.67
CA SER A 78 1.04 7.56 4.09
C SER A 78 2.04 6.46 4.38
N TRP A 79 2.45 6.33 5.64
CA TRP A 79 3.37 5.29 6.07
C TRP A 79 2.99 4.74 7.44
N ILE A 80 3.43 3.52 7.72
CA ILE A 80 3.24 2.83 9.00
C ILE A 80 4.52 2.06 9.33
N LYS A 81 4.89 1.99 10.60
CA LYS A 81 6.01 1.14 11.02
C LYS A 81 5.58 -0.32 11.01
N VAL A 82 6.51 -1.23 10.73
CA VAL A 82 6.27 -2.67 10.83
C VAL A 82 5.75 -3.08 12.22
N ASP A 83 6.28 -2.44 13.27
CA ASP A 83 5.86 -2.66 14.66
C ASP A 83 4.41 -2.22 14.94
N ASP A 84 3.90 -1.28 14.15
CA ASP A 84 2.57 -0.68 14.33
C ASP A 84 1.54 -1.24 13.32
N LEU A 85 1.86 -2.32 12.59
CA LEU A 85 0.97 -2.90 11.57
C LEU A 85 -0.42 -3.32 12.09
N GLY A 86 -0.58 -3.49 13.40
CA GLY A 86 -1.90 -3.71 14.02
C GLY A 86 -2.90 -2.58 13.74
N ASP A 87 -2.41 -1.36 13.51
CA ASP A 87 -3.23 -0.16 13.28
C ASP A 87 -3.47 0.12 11.79
N ILE A 88 -3.03 -0.76 10.88
CA ILE A 88 -3.14 -0.55 9.42
C ILE A 88 -4.60 -0.36 8.96
N ASN A 89 -5.56 -1.02 9.60
CA ASN A 89 -6.98 -0.84 9.27
C ASN A 89 -7.48 0.57 9.60
N GLU A 90 -7.00 1.18 10.69
CA GLU A 90 -7.35 2.56 11.01
C GLU A 90 -6.81 3.51 9.93
N LEU A 91 -5.57 3.29 9.50
CA LEU A 91 -4.96 4.06 8.41
C LEU A 91 -5.73 3.92 7.10
N ILE A 92 -6.07 2.69 6.70
CA ILE A 92 -6.88 2.41 5.50
C ILE A 92 -8.23 3.13 5.59
N ASN A 93 -8.90 3.10 6.74
CA ASN A 93 -10.18 3.78 6.94
C ASN A 93 -10.06 5.32 6.85
N ILE A 94 -8.94 5.89 7.29
CA ILE A 94 -8.67 7.33 7.15
C ILE A 94 -8.45 7.71 5.69
N ILE A 95 -7.66 6.90 4.97
CA ILE A 95 -7.39 7.09 3.54
C ILE A 95 -8.68 6.97 2.72
N GLU A 96 -9.49 5.95 3.01
CA GLU A 96 -10.80 5.75 2.40
C GLU A 96 -11.68 7.00 2.52
N LYS A 97 -11.76 7.59 3.72
CA LYS A 97 -12.52 8.82 3.95
C LYS A 97 -11.95 10.04 3.23
N ARG A 98 -10.63 10.13 3.04
CA ARG A 98 -9.99 11.27 2.37
C ARG A 98 -10.07 11.20 0.85
N PHE A 99 -9.96 10.01 0.28
CA PHE A 99 -9.88 9.81 -1.17
C PHE A 99 -11.24 9.54 -1.83
N LEU A 100 -12.24 9.06 -1.08
CA LEU A 100 -13.57 8.69 -1.61
C LEU A 100 -14.71 9.59 -1.10
N SER A 101 -14.38 10.73 -0.48
CA SER A 101 -15.38 11.74 -0.07
C SER A 101 -15.44 12.95 -0.99
#